data_AF-A0A4R8ZYS9-F1
#
_entry.id   AF-A0A4R8ZYS9-F1
#
_cell.length_a   1.000
_cell.length_b   1.000
_cell.length_c   1.000
_cell.angle_alpha   90.00
_cell.angle_beta   90.00
_cell.angle_gamma   90.00
#
_symmetry.space_group_name_H-M   'P 1'
#
loop_
_entity.id
_entity.type
_entity.pdbx_description
1 polymer ?
#
loop_
_entity_poly.entity_id
_entity_poly.type
_entity_poly.pdbx_seq_one_letter_code
_entity_poly.pdbx_strand_id
1 'polypeptide(L)'
;MTTAVDDAVDAIRATAGVRSVRADVSPLEHSAFAALNDFWTASIEVTTEADAADFGSLAETVAGHVASARASVDATAIVRLPATDTDADTALVLHPSEAVGMTTREMASTAAQETAGELADAALTLRHLEQASTVRVADSAPSATVTVTSPDALSAAITELRTLPQFGTGALAAVTLAARAPSGTTSSVTASTTFPSSGLAEVLGELAAETHVDDLAYDGQPDNFTGDTWRPTLRVQADSPQSARTITQLLTGLEPAQAAGEPRASFSVFAPNADATNEHIFERTGFLGLALGSPEPDDALEAPQPEPEATETAPGDAIPEASPGVVALAPEAASRRLQSDLLRVTELLDAAGDTAGIRGTAAVALTACDAGTGEHVSGSVLLPIFEITDSAQAPFDAVARSWNRQGFDATDRGMGTDIYTPRDPSNTDASDSLRRLTLRGTAEGLSISAESVCVISG
;
A
#
# COMPACT_ATOMS: atom_id res chain seq x y z
N MET A 1 -17.73 -11.95 -22.30
CA MET A 1 -16.51 -11.82 -21.47
C MET A 1 -15.27 -11.77 -22.35
N THR A 2 -14.82 -12.88 -22.94
CA THR A 2 -13.72 -12.84 -23.96
C THR A 2 -14.03 -11.85 -25.06
N THR A 3 -15.28 -11.81 -25.55
CA THR A 3 -15.73 -10.81 -26.53
C THR A 3 -15.49 -9.35 -26.09
N ALA A 4 -15.65 -9.00 -24.81
CA ALA A 4 -15.47 -7.62 -24.36
C ALA A 4 -13.99 -7.21 -24.32
N VAL A 5 -13.12 -8.14 -23.90
CA VAL A 5 -11.66 -7.94 -23.95
C VAL A 5 -11.17 -7.94 -25.39
N ASP A 6 -11.67 -8.85 -26.23
CA ASP A 6 -11.36 -8.92 -27.66
C ASP A 6 -11.78 -7.63 -28.39
N ASP A 7 -12.99 -7.11 -28.13
CA ASP A 7 -13.48 -5.85 -28.68
C ASP A 7 -12.59 -4.67 -28.26
N ALA A 8 -12.18 -4.60 -26.99
CA ALA A 8 -11.27 -3.57 -26.51
C ALA A 8 -9.87 -3.70 -27.16
N VAL A 9 -9.34 -4.91 -27.27
CA VAL A 9 -8.05 -5.19 -27.93
C VAL A 9 -8.09 -4.79 -29.41
N ASP A 10 -9.18 -5.10 -30.12
CA ASP A 10 -9.35 -4.75 -31.53
C ASP A 10 -9.50 -3.24 -31.71
N ALA A 11 -10.22 -2.57 -30.81
CA ALA A 11 -10.32 -1.10 -30.79
C ALA A 11 -8.96 -0.44 -30.54
N ILE A 12 -8.22 -0.89 -29.51
CA ILE A 12 -6.87 -0.40 -29.20
C ILE A 12 -5.92 -0.63 -30.38
N ARG A 13 -5.99 -1.82 -31.02
CA ARG A 13 -5.14 -2.13 -32.17
C ARG A 13 -5.43 -1.23 -33.38
N ALA A 14 -6.66 -0.73 -33.50
CA ALA A 14 -7.06 0.21 -34.55
C ALA A 14 -6.67 1.66 -34.24
N THR A 15 -6.24 1.98 -33.02
CA THR A 15 -5.81 3.32 -32.61
C THR A 15 -4.47 3.69 -33.26
N ALA A 16 -4.40 4.90 -33.83
CA ALA A 16 -3.16 5.41 -34.43
C ALA A 16 -2.05 5.51 -33.37
N GLY A 17 -0.82 5.14 -33.75
CA GLY A 17 0.33 5.14 -32.83
C GLY A 17 0.50 3.85 -32.02
N VAL A 18 -0.38 2.85 -32.17
CA VAL A 18 -0.21 1.52 -31.56
C VAL A 18 0.57 0.59 -32.49
N ARG A 19 1.67 0.02 -31.96
CA ARG A 19 2.50 -0.98 -32.65
C ARG A 19 1.91 -2.38 -32.57
N SER A 20 1.60 -2.78 -31.34
CA SER A 20 1.15 -4.12 -31.01
C SER A 20 0.34 -4.11 -29.73
N VAL A 21 -0.64 -5.00 -29.68
CA VAL A 21 -1.49 -5.23 -28.51
C VAL A 21 -1.50 -6.72 -28.22
N ARG A 22 -1.26 -7.06 -26.96
CA ARG A 22 -1.39 -8.42 -26.44
C ARG A 22 -2.32 -8.38 -25.24
N ALA A 23 -3.27 -9.31 -25.20
CA ALA A 23 -4.07 -9.55 -24.00
C ALA A 23 -3.72 -10.93 -23.44
N ASP A 24 -3.60 -10.99 -22.13
CA ASP A 24 -3.61 -12.22 -21.35
C ASP A 24 -4.86 -12.22 -20.47
N VAL A 25 -5.67 -13.27 -20.58
CA VAL A 25 -6.93 -13.41 -19.84
C VAL A 25 -6.82 -14.67 -19.00
N SER A 26 -6.73 -14.48 -17.69
CA SER A 26 -6.56 -15.56 -16.73
C SER A 26 -7.77 -15.65 -15.82
N PRO A 27 -8.20 -16.85 -15.44
CA PRO A 27 -9.17 -16.97 -14.37
C PRO A 27 -8.52 -16.45 -13.09
N LEU A 28 -9.21 -15.61 -12.35
CA LEU A 28 -8.86 -15.28 -10.97
C LEU A 28 -8.81 -16.61 -10.20
N GLU A 29 -7.68 -16.92 -9.55
CA GLU A 29 -7.54 -18.16 -8.80
C GLU A 29 -8.58 -18.22 -7.67
N HIS A 30 -9.68 -18.93 -7.92
CA HIS A 30 -10.78 -19.33 -7.03
C HIS A 30 -10.83 -18.59 -5.67
N SER A 31 -11.44 -17.40 -5.63
CA SER A 31 -12.22 -17.04 -4.44
C SER A 31 -13.57 -17.78 -4.56
N ALA A 32 -13.96 -18.56 -3.55
CA ALA A 32 -15.14 -19.43 -3.62
C ALA A 32 -16.50 -18.67 -3.65
N PHE A 33 -16.48 -17.36 -3.85
CA PHE A 33 -17.61 -16.47 -3.53
C PHE A 33 -17.90 -15.38 -4.58
N ALA A 34 -17.21 -15.35 -5.72
CA ALA A 34 -17.47 -14.35 -6.75
C ALA A 34 -18.74 -14.68 -7.58
N ALA A 35 -19.51 -13.67 -7.98
CA ALA A 35 -20.58 -13.86 -8.97
C ALA A 35 -19.96 -14.31 -10.30
N LEU A 36 -20.71 -14.99 -11.17
CA LEU A 36 -20.19 -15.63 -12.42
C LEU A 36 -19.39 -14.71 -13.38
N ASN A 37 -19.37 -13.39 -13.15
CA ASN A 37 -18.63 -12.40 -13.94
C ASN A 37 -17.30 -11.91 -13.28
N ASP A 38 -17.02 -12.27 -12.02
CA ASP A 38 -15.86 -11.78 -11.25
C ASP A 38 -14.68 -12.78 -11.23
N PHE A 39 -14.73 -13.81 -12.10
CA PHE A 39 -13.77 -14.92 -12.10
C PHE A 39 -12.56 -14.70 -13.00
N TRP A 40 -12.40 -13.54 -13.62
CA TRP A 40 -11.41 -13.35 -14.66
C TRP A 40 -10.75 -11.99 -14.56
N THR A 41 -9.45 -11.99 -14.73
CA THR A 41 -8.63 -10.80 -14.92
C THR A 41 -8.13 -10.76 -16.35
N ALA A 42 -7.97 -9.56 -16.89
CA ALA A 42 -7.32 -9.32 -18.17
C ALA A 42 -6.16 -8.35 -17.98
N SER A 43 -5.00 -8.70 -18.53
CA SER A 43 -3.87 -7.80 -18.68
C SER A 43 -3.67 -7.48 -20.16
N ILE A 44 -3.83 -6.22 -20.54
CA ILE A 44 -3.70 -5.74 -21.92
C ILE A 44 -2.39 -4.94 -22.03
N GLU A 45 -1.37 -5.52 -22.65
CA GLU A 45 -0.10 -4.85 -22.95
C GLU A 45 -0.17 -4.19 -24.33
N VAL A 46 0.07 -2.88 -24.36
CA VAL A 46 0.05 -2.03 -25.56
C VAL A 46 1.46 -1.49 -25.78
N THR A 47 2.09 -1.81 -26.89
CA THR A 47 3.36 -1.18 -27.29
C THR A 47 3.06 -0.12 -28.33
N THR A 48 3.61 1.07 -28.16
CA THR A 48 3.35 2.22 -29.03
C THR A 48 4.48 2.39 -30.08
N GLU A 49 4.13 2.93 -31.24
CA GLU A 49 5.07 3.58 -32.18
C GLU A 49 4.93 5.11 -32.12
N ALA A 50 4.01 5.62 -31.28
CA ALA A 50 3.77 7.04 -31.13
C ALA A 50 5.04 7.78 -30.71
N ASP A 51 5.28 8.92 -31.34
CA ASP A 51 6.23 9.90 -30.82
C ASP A 51 5.72 10.43 -29.47
N ALA A 52 6.63 10.92 -28.62
CA ALA A 52 6.29 11.40 -27.28
C ALA A 52 5.14 12.44 -27.26
N ALA A 53 4.97 13.22 -28.33
CA ALA A 53 3.93 14.24 -28.44
C ALA A 53 2.49 13.68 -28.45
N ASP A 54 2.29 12.45 -28.90
CA ASP A 54 0.95 11.84 -29.03
C ASP A 54 0.65 10.84 -27.89
N PHE A 55 1.60 10.60 -26.99
CA PHE A 55 1.49 9.54 -25.98
C PHE A 55 0.37 9.78 -24.97
N GLY A 56 0.14 11.04 -24.54
CA GLY A 56 -0.95 11.39 -23.62
C GLY A 56 -2.33 11.06 -24.20
N SER A 57 -2.65 11.59 -25.39
CA SER A 57 -3.93 11.31 -26.06
C SER A 57 -4.11 9.83 -26.41
N LEU A 58 -3.02 9.12 -26.70
CA LEU A 58 -3.07 7.67 -26.89
C LEU A 58 -3.42 6.95 -25.58
N ALA A 59 -2.80 7.31 -24.46
CA ALA A 59 -3.08 6.73 -23.15
C ALA A 59 -4.55 6.94 -22.74
N GLU A 60 -5.09 8.15 -22.92
CA GLU A 60 -6.51 8.46 -22.71
C GLU A 60 -7.43 7.59 -23.56
N THR A 61 -7.09 7.41 -24.84
CA THR A 61 -7.88 6.58 -25.76
C THR A 61 -7.86 5.11 -25.32
N VAL A 62 -6.68 4.59 -24.96
CA VAL A 62 -6.54 3.23 -24.43
C VAL A 62 -7.33 3.06 -23.13
N ALA A 63 -7.24 4.02 -22.21
CA ALA A 63 -8.00 4.02 -20.96
C ALA A 63 -9.51 3.90 -21.22
N GLY A 64 -10.05 4.66 -22.18
CA GLY A 64 -11.46 4.59 -22.57
C GLY A 64 -11.88 3.22 -23.14
N HIS A 65 -11.04 2.60 -23.96
CA HIS A 65 -11.31 1.26 -24.49
C HIS A 65 -11.27 0.19 -23.39
N VAL A 66 -10.29 0.27 -22.48
CA VAL A 66 -10.15 -0.67 -21.37
C VAL A 66 -11.30 -0.50 -20.37
N ALA A 67 -11.73 0.73 -20.08
CA ALA A 67 -12.89 1.02 -19.25
C ALA A 67 -14.17 0.35 -19.77
N SER A 68 -14.30 0.19 -21.10
CA SER A 68 -15.42 -0.54 -21.70
C SER A 68 -15.36 -2.04 -21.41
N ALA A 69 -14.17 -2.65 -21.46
CA ALA A 69 -13.97 -4.06 -21.08
C ALA A 69 -14.17 -4.31 -19.57
N ARG A 70 -13.84 -3.32 -18.74
CA ARG A 70 -14.00 -3.36 -17.27
C ARG A 70 -15.44 -3.58 -16.80
N ALA A 71 -16.42 -3.27 -17.65
CA ALA A 71 -17.81 -3.59 -17.37
C ALA A 71 -18.10 -5.11 -17.31
N SER A 72 -17.14 -5.97 -17.63
CA SER A 72 -17.32 -7.43 -17.70
C SER A 72 -16.14 -8.26 -17.18
N VAL A 73 -14.95 -7.69 -17.02
CA VAL A 73 -13.72 -8.36 -16.58
C VAL A 73 -12.86 -7.35 -15.82
N ASP A 74 -12.19 -7.76 -14.76
CA ASP A 74 -11.17 -6.92 -14.12
C ASP A 74 -9.97 -6.73 -15.07
N ALA A 75 -9.96 -5.62 -15.83
CA ALA A 75 -9.00 -5.37 -16.89
C ALA A 75 -8.00 -4.27 -16.52
N THR A 76 -6.72 -4.61 -16.52
CA THR A 76 -5.58 -3.69 -16.37
C THR A 76 -4.91 -3.50 -17.74
N ALA A 77 -4.51 -2.28 -18.06
CA ALA A 77 -3.72 -2.00 -19.27
C ALA A 77 -2.32 -1.49 -18.93
N ILE A 78 -1.33 -1.91 -19.71
CA ILE A 78 0.06 -1.47 -19.61
C ILE A 78 0.44 -0.86 -20.95
N VAL A 79 0.53 0.47 -21.01
CA VAL A 79 0.89 1.21 -22.22
C VAL A 79 2.39 1.50 -22.18
N ARG A 80 3.14 0.93 -23.13
CA ARG A 80 4.59 0.98 -23.19
C ARG A 80 5.08 1.85 -24.33
N LEU A 81 5.90 2.83 -24.00
CA LEU A 81 6.62 3.67 -24.94
C LEU A 81 8.11 3.27 -24.90
N PRO A 82 8.60 2.57 -25.95
CA PRO A 82 9.97 2.05 -25.98
C PRO A 82 11.03 3.15 -25.88
N ALA A 83 12.14 2.85 -25.21
CA ALA A 83 13.33 3.70 -25.12
C ALA A 83 13.83 4.19 -26.50
N THR A 84 14.34 5.42 -26.55
CA THR A 84 15.13 5.95 -27.68
C THR A 84 16.61 5.95 -27.28
N ASP A 85 17.52 6.44 -28.13
CA ASP A 85 18.95 6.50 -27.80
C ASP A 85 19.25 7.34 -26.54
N THR A 86 18.37 8.28 -26.18
CA THR A 86 18.56 9.23 -25.07
C THR A 86 17.49 9.14 -23.98
N ASP A 87 16.43 8.38 -24.18
CA ASP A 87 15.26 8.37 -23.30
C ASP A 87 14.99 6.99 -22.70
N ALA A 88 14.50 6.97 -21.46
CA ALA A 88 14.12 5.74 -20.76
C ALA A 88 12.97 4.97 -21.44
N ASP A 89 12.88 3.65 -21.19
CA ASP A 89 11.66 2.87 -21.50
C ASP A 89 10.55 3.31 -20.55
N THR A 90 9.34 3.55 -21.04
CA THR A 90 8.24 4.06 -20.21
C THR A 90 7.08 3.08 -20.21
N ALA A 91 6.52 2.80 -19.03
CA ALA A 91 5.35 1.97 -18.85
C ALA A 91 4.31 2.68 -17.99
N LEU A 92 3.15 2.98 -18.58
CA LEU A 92 1.99 3.51 -17.88
C LEU A 92 1.04 2.35 -17.55
N VAL A 93 0.72 2.17 -16.27
CA VAL A 93 -0.18 1.11 -15.81
C VAL A 93 -1.51 1.71 -15.39
N LEU A 94 -2.55 1.34 -16.12
CA LEU A 94 -3.91 1.83 -15.92
C LEU A 94 -4.69 0.71 -15.22
N HIS A 95 -4.95 0.89 -13.94
CA HIS A 95 -5.69 -0.05 -13.11
C HIS A 95 -7.19 0.27 -13.16
N PRO A 96 -8.05 -0.70 -12.80
CA PRO A 96 -9.45 -0.40 -12.55
C PRO A 96 -9.49 0.54 -11.35
N SER A 97 -9.78 1.82 -11.57
CA SER A 97 -10.17 2.66 -10.44
C SER A 97 -11.47 2.06 -9.91
N GLU A 98 -11.48 1.61 -8.65
CA GLU A 98 -12.73 1.34 -7.96
C GLU A 98 -13.44 2.69 -7.81
N ALA A 99 -14.24 3.08 -8.81
CA ALA A 99 -15.12 4.22 -8.70
C ALA A 99 -16.30 3.86 -7.78
N VAL A 100 -15.99 3.56 -6.52
CA VAL A 100 -16.97 3.29 -5.47
C VAL A 100 -17.73 4.60 -5.25
N GLY A 101 -19.00 4.63 -5.65
CA GLY A 101 -19.89 5.78 -5.43
C GLY A 101 -20.20 6.67 -6.63
N MET A 102 -19.54 6.51 -7.79
CA MET A 102 -19.92 7.27 -8.99
C MET A 102 -21.17 6.68 -9.65
N THR A 103 -22.27 7.45 -9.65
CA THR A 103 -23.61 6.99 -10.03
C THR A 103 -23.80 6.76 -11.54
N THR A 104 -22.84 7.15 -12.40
CA THR A 104 -22.92 6.92 -13.84
C THR A 104 -21.62 6.42 -14.47
N ARG A 105 -21.74 5.44 -15.38
CA ARG A 105 -20.65 4.82 -16.15
C ARG A 105 -19.83 5.83 -16.96
N GLU A 106 -20.47 6.90 -17.44
CA GLU A 106 -19.81 7.94 -18.23
C GLU A 106 -18.84 8.77 -17.37
N MET A 107 -19.18 9.09 -16.12
CA MET A 107 -18.30 9.85 -15.22
C MET A 107 -17.03 9.07 -14.86
N ALA A 108 -17.16 7.76 -14.58
CA ALA A 108 -16.00 6.91 -14.28
C ALA A 108 -15.06 6.77 -15.49
N SER A 109 -15.61 6.73 -16.71
CA SER A 109 -14.80 6.71 -17.94
C SER A 109 -14.05 8.01 -18.14
N THR A 110 -14.71 9.17 -17.97
CA THR A 110 -14.07 10.48 -18.15
C THR A 110 -12.96 10.70 -17.11
N ALA A 111 -13.20 10.36 -15.84
CA ALA A 111 -12.19 10.48 -14.80
C ALA A 111 -10.96 9.59 -15.09
N ALA A 112 -11.19 8.33 -15.49
CA ALA A 112 -10.10 7.42 -15.87
C ALA A 112 -9.31 7.91 -17.09
N GLN A 113 -9.96 8.62 -18.02
CA GLN A 113 -9.28 9.24 -19.16
C GLN A 113 -8.43 10.42 -18.73
N GLU A 114 -8.99 11.38 -17.98
CA GLU A 114 -8.26 12.57 -17.51
C GLU A 114 -7.04 12.17 -16.67
N THR A 115 -7.19 11.20 -15.76
CA THR A 115 -6.08 10.64 -14.98
C THR A 115 -5.03 9.97 -15.88
N ALA A 116 -5.42 9.24 -16.92
CA ALA A 116 -4.46 8.60 -17.84
C ALA A 116 -3.60 9.63 -18.60
N GLY A 117 -4.18 10.77 -18.99
CA GLY A 117 -3.46 11.89 -19.60
C GLY A 117 -2.42 12.48 -18.65
N GLU A 118 -2.83 12.80 -17.41
CA GLU A 118 -1.93 13.35 -16.39
C GLU A 118 -0.77 12.40 -16.04
N LEU A 119 -1.07 11.09 -15.90
CA LEU A 119 -0.04 10.09 -15.63
C LEU A 119 0.92 9.91 -16.82
N ALA A 120 0.42 10.03 -18.06
CA ALA A 120 1.25 9.98 -19.25
C ALA A 120 2.20 11.19 -19.32
N ASP A 121 1.72 12.40 -19.02
CA ASP A 121 2.54 13.61 -18.97
C ASP A 121 3.63 13.52 -17.89
N ALA A 122 3.28 12.99 -16.72
CA ALA A 122 4.25 12.70 -15.66
C ALA A 122 5.31 11.69 -16.12
N ALA A 123 4.89 10.61 -16.79
CA ALA A 123 5.79 9.59 -17.31
C ALA A 123 6.76 10.14 -18.36
N LEU A 124 6.27 10.98 -19.29
CA LEU A 124 7.10 11.67 -20.29
C LEU A 124 8.08 12.64 -19.65
N THR A 125 7.67 13.34 -18.59
CA THR A 125 8.55 14.27 -17.86
C THR A 125 9.70 13.52 -17.20
N LEU A 126 9.41 12.39 -16.53
CA LEU A 126 10.43 11.56 -15.86
C LEU A 126 11.34 10.83 -16.84
N ARG A 127 10.85 10.52 -18.05
CA ARG A 127 11.58 9.79 -19.08
C ARG A 127 12.86 10.49 -19.53
N HIS A 128 12.91 11.81 -19.41
CA HIS A 128 14.03 12.64 -19.83
C HIS A 128 15.11 12.84 -18.77
N LEU A 129 14.98 12.21 -17.59
CA LEU A 129 16.04 12.19 -16.60
C LEU A 129 17.28 11.49 -17.17
N GLU A 130 18.45 12.13 -17.09
CA GLU A 130 19.70 11.65 -17.71
C GLU A 130 20.07 10.23 -17.26
N GLN A 131 19.78 9.90 -16.00
CA GLN A 131 20.13 8.61 -15.39
C GLN A 131 19.00 7.58 -15.49
N ALA A 132 17.84 7.90 -16.06
CA ALA A 132 16.70 6.99 -16.11
C ALA A 132 16.87 5.92 -17.19
N SER A 133 16.73 4.66 -16.81
CA SER A 133 16.65 3.54 -17.73
C SER A 133 15.20 3.09 -17.98
N THR A 134 14.35 3.21 -16.95
CA THR A 134 12.94 2.81 -17.04
C THR A 134 12.08 3.72 -16.17
N VAL A 135 10.93 4.12 -16.66
CA VAL A 135 9.91 4.88 -15.94
C VAL A 135 8.65 4.04 -15.87
N ARG A 136 8.06 3.95 -14.67
CA ARG A 136 6.78 3.31 -14.44
C ARG A 136 5.87 4.24 -13.65
N VAL A 137 4.72 4.56 -14.22
CA VAL A 137 3.68 5.36 -13.55
C VAL A 137 2.41 4.51 -13.51
N ALA A 138 1.70 4.49 -12.38
CA ALA A 138 0.46 3.75 -12.24
C ALA A 138 -0.56 4.59 -11.46
N ASP A 139 -1.85 4.47 -11.78
CA ASP A 139 -2.89 5.28 -11.12
C ASP A 139 -3.07 4.99 -9.62
N SER A 140 -2.77 3.75 -9.21
CA SER A 140 -2.97 3.26 -7.85
C SER A 140 -1.68 3.14 -7.06
N ALA A 141 -0.54 3.49 -7.68
CA ALA A 141 0.73 3.47 -7.00
C ALA A 141 0.89 4.74 -6.13
N PRO A 142 1.48 4.61 -4.93
CA PRO A 142 1.75 5.74 -4.04
C PRO A 142 2.63 6.83 -4.69
N SER A 143 3.54 6.40 -5.57
CA SER A 143 4.42 7.27 -6.34
C SER A 143 4.81 6.66 -7.68
N ALA A 144 5.19 7.52 -8.63
CA ALA A 144 5.86 7.09 -9.84
C ALA A 144 7.22 6.44 -9.50
N THR A 145 7.65 5.43 -10.27
CA THR A 145 8.93 4.77 -10.09
C THR A 145 9.85 5.04 -11.28
N VAL A 146 11.08 5.45 -11.02
CA VAL A 146 12.14 5.58 -12.03
C VAL A 146 13.28 4.65 -11.67
N THR A 147 13.58 3.70 -12.54
CA THR A 147 14.79 2.89 -12.44
C THR A 147 15.96 3.69 -13.02
N VAL A 148 17.00 3.93 -12.22
CA VAL A 148 18.24 4.56 -12.65
C VAL A 148 19.29 3.52 -13.04
N THR A 149 20.27 3.92 -13.85
CA THR A 149 21.29 3.03 -14.42
C THR A 149 22.17 2.33 -13.39
N SER A 150 22.41 2.95 -12.23
CA SER A 150 23.27 2.41 -11.19
C SER A 150 23.03 3.08 -9.82
N PRO A 151 23.41 2.43 -8.70
CA PRO A 151 23.20 2.98 -7.36
C PRO A 151 23.90 4.31 -7.08
N ASP A 152 25.09 4.52 -7.62
CA ASP A 152 25.87 5.77 -7.54
C ASP A 152 25.19 6.95 -8.26
N ALA A 153 24.26 6.67 -9.18
CA ALA A 153 23.49 7.69 -9.88
C ALA A 153 22.32 8.26 -9.05
N LEU A 154 21.96 7.63 -7.92
CA LEU A 154 20.77 8.01 -7.14
C LEU A 154 20.80 9.48 -6.68
N SER A 155 21.92 9.95 -6.12
CA SER A 155 22.02 11.34 -5.63
C SER A 155 21.88 12.37 -6.75
N ALA A 156 22.50 12.11 -7.90
CA ALA A 156 22.39 12.96 -9.09
C ALA A 156 20.96 12.97 -9.63
N ALA A 157 20.31 11.79 -9.71
CA ALA A 157 18.93 11.66 -10.14
C ALA A 157 17.94 12.38 -9.20
N ILE A 158 18.13 12.32 -7.87
CA ILE A 158 17.32 13.10 -6.90
C ILE A 158 17.47 14.60 -7.15
N THR A 159 18.70 15.05 -7.42
CA THR A 159 19.00 16.46 -7.69
C THR A 159 18.33 16.93 -8.98
N GLU A 160 18.43 16.14 -10.04
CA GLU A 160 17.81 16.41 -11.34
C GLU A 160 16.28 16.40 -11.24
N LEU A 161 15.70 15.39 -10.58
CA LEU A 161 14.27 15.25 -10.32
C LEU A 161 13.67 16.53 -9.70
N ARG A 162 14.38 17.15 -8.76
CA ARG A 162 13.97 18.41 -8.12
C ARG A 162 13.97 19.63 -9.03
N THR A 163 14.62 19.55 -10.18
CA THR A 163 14.60 20.61 -11.19
C THR A 163 13.46 20.46 -12.19
N LEU A 164 12.77 19.32 -12.20
CA LEU A 164 11.65 19.09 -13.11
C LEU A 164 10.49 20.03 -12.79
N PRO A 165 9.78 20.51 -13.83
CA PRO A 165 8.53 21.22 -13.62
C PRO A 165 7.53 20.28 -12.94
N GLN A 166 6.66 20.85 -12.09
CA GLN A 166 5.55 20.13 -11.42
C GLN A 166 5.95 19.03 -10.42
N PHE A 167 7.25 18.78 -10.20
CA PHE A 167 7.68 17.91 -9.11
C PHE A 167 7.16 18.44 -7.76
N GLY A 168 6.54 17.57 -6.97
CA GLY A 168 5.79 17.90 -5.77
C GLY A 168 4.28 18.11 -5.98
N THR A 169 3.75 17.84 -7.18
CA THR A 169 2.31 17.96 -7.47
C THR A 169 1.77 16.77 -8.27
N GLY A 170 0.50 16.42 -8.06
CA GLY A 170 -0.20 15.37 -8.82
C GLY A 170 0.54 14.03 -8.81
N ALA A 171 0.65 13.39 -9.98
CA ALA A 171 1.39 12.14 -10.17
C ALA A 171 2.90 12.24 -9.90
N LEU A 172 3.43 13.45 -9.73
CA LEU A 172 4.82 13.75 -9.37
C LEU A 172 4.94 14.29 -7.94
N ALA A 173 3.93 14.12 -7.07
CA ALA A 173 3.98 14.54 -5.67
C ALA A 173 5.20 13.94 -4.95
N ALA A 174 5.49 12.67 -5.22
CA ALA A 174 6.77 12.05 -4.95
C ALA A 174 7.11 11.02 -6.03
N VAL A 175 8.39 10.66 -6.09
CA VAL A 175 8.93 9.70 -7.07
C VAL A 175 9.90 8.77 -6.36
N THR A 176 9.69 7.47 -6.53
CA THR A 176 10.60 6.42 -6.08
C THR A 176 11.69 6.21 -7.13
N LEU A 177 12.93 6.55 -6.79
CA LEU A 177 14.10 6.22 -7.60
C LEU A 177 14.64 4.86 -7.17
N ALA A 178 14.68 3.90 -8.09
CA ALA A 178 15.18 2.56 -7.85
C ALA A 178 16.47 2.31 -8.63
N ALA A 179 17.46 1.68 -8.02
CA ALA A 179 18.68 1.24 -8.65
C ALA A 179 18.88 -0.25 -8.39
N ARG A 180 19.51 -0.94 -9.35
CA ARG A 180 19.95 -2.32 -9.17
C ARG A 180 21.44 -2.41 -9.43
N ALA A 181 22.19 -2.89 -8.44
CA ALA A 181 23.61 -3.14 -8.63
C ALA A 181 23.82 -4.41 -9.48
N PRO A 182 25.01 -4.60 -10.09
CA PRO A 182 25.33 -5.81 -10.85
C PRO A 182 25.21 -7.12 -10.06
N SER A 183 25.32 -7.07 -8.72
CA SER A 183 25.10 -8.18 -7.80
C SER A 183 23.63 -8.61 -7.71
N GLY A 184 22.69 -7.80 -8.21
CA GLY A 184 21.25 -7.98 -8.07
C GLY A 184 20.64 -7.26 -6.87
N THR A 185 21.45 -6.63 -6.02
CA THR A 185 21.00 -5.84 -4.87
C THR A 185 20.20 -4.63 -5.33
N THR A 186 19.20 -4.26 -4.54
CA THR A 186 18.26 -3.18 -4.84
C THR A 186 18.46 -2.00 -3.91
N SER A 187 18.33 -0.80 -4.44
CA SER A 187 18.29 0.42 -3.64
C SER A 187 17.12 1.26 -4.12
N SER A 188 16.30 1.76 -3.20
CA SER A 188 15.14 2.58 -3.53
C SER A 188 15.08 3.80 -2.61
N VAL A 189 14.85 4.97 -3.20
CA VAL A 189 14.70 6.24 -2.47
C VAL A 189 13.44 6.95 -2.98
N THR A 190 12.43 7.06 -2.13
CA THR A 190 11.25 7.89 -2.39
C THR A 190 11.58 9.35 -2.10
N ALA A 191 11.60 10.16 -3.15
CA ALA A 191 11.93 11.57 -3.08
C ALA A 191 10.69 12.45 -3.31
N SER A 192 10.56 13.49 -2.50
CA SER A 192 9.64 14.60 -2.65
C SER A 192 10.41 15.93 -2.76
N THR A 193 9.70 17.05 -2.81
CA THR A 193 10.31 18.39 -2.86
C THR A 193 11.17 18.70 -1.63
N THR A 194 10.89 18.06 -0.49
CA THR A 194 11.60 18.27 0.78
C THR A 194 12.43 17.06 1.22
N PHE A 195 11.99 15.83 0.95
CA PHE A 195 12.66 14.61 1.40
C PHE A 195 13.29 13.82 0.25
N PRO A 196 14.43 13.14 0.45
CA PRO A 196 15.42 13.40 1.51
C PRO A 196 16.11 14.75 1.31
N SER A 197 16.57 15.43 2.37
CA SER A 197 17.36 16.68 2.18
C SER A 197 18.58 16.45 1.27
N SER A 198 19.14 17.49 0.64
CA SER A 198 20.26 17.32 -0.30
C SER A 198 21.45 16.57 0.30
N GLY A 199 21.82 16.91 1.55
CA GLY A 199 22.91 16.20 2.25
C GLY A 199 22.57 14.75 2.57
N LEU A 200 21.30 14.44 2.87
CA LEU A 200 20.88 13.05 3.05
C LEU A 200 20.85 12.29 1.71
N ALA A 201 20.45 12.94 0.61
CA ALA A 201 20.47 12.35 -0.73
C ALA A 201 21.88 11.93 -1.17
N GLU A 202 22.90 12.75 -0.86
CA GLU A 202 24.32 12.39 -1.06
C GLU A 202 24.71 11.14 -0.26
N VAL A 203 24.40 11.11 1.05
CA VAL A 203 24.70 9.95 1.90
C VAL A 203 23.98 8.68 1.43
N LEU A 204 22.73 8.78 1.00
CA LEU A 204 21.97 7.63 0.48
C LEU A 204 22.57 7.11 -0.82
N GLY A 205 23.03 7.98 -1.72
CA GLY A 205 23.73 7.59 -2.94
C GLY A 205 25.07 6.90 -2.65
N GLU A 206 25.85 7.43 -1.70
CA GLU A 206 27.09 6.80 -1.24
C GLU A 206 26.83 5.41 -0.64
N LEU A 207 25.87 5.31 0.30
CA LEU A 207 25.49 4.04 0.91
C LEU A 207 24.99 3.01 -0.10
N ALA A 208 24.18 3.42 -1.07
CA ALA A 208 23.66 2.52 -2.10
C ALA A 208 24.77 1.98 -3.02
N ALA A 209 25.86 2.72 -3.19
CA ALA A 209 27.03 2.30 -3.96
C ALA A 209 28.00 1.40 -3.17
N GLU A 210 27.85 1.29 -1.85
CA GLU A 210 28.73 0.48 -1.01
C GLU A 210 28.55 -1.02 -1.26
N THR A 211 29.65 -1.74 -1.46
CA THR A 211 29.61 -3.18 -1.77
C THR A 211 29.13 -4.05 -0.62
N HIS A 212 29.04 -3.49 0.59
CA HIS A 212 28.64 -4.17 1.80
C HIS A 212 27.18 -3.86 2.20
N VAL A 213 26.44 -3.17 1.32
CA VAL A 213 25.00 -2.92 1.42
C VAL A 213 24.27 -3.81 0.41
N ASP A 214 23.46 -4.73 0.92
CA ASP A 214 22.66 -5.68 0.14
C ASP A 214 21.33 -5.08 -0.31
N ASP A 215 20.75 -4.20 0.49
CA ASP A 215 19.47 -3.55 0.20
C ASP A 215 19.41 -2.21 0.94
N LEU A 216 18.84 -1.19 0.28
CA LEU A 216 18.62 0.13 0.86
C LEU A 216 17.24 0.61 0.46
N ALA A 217 16.42 1.00 1.42
CA ALA A 217 15.11 1.59 1.17
C ALA A 217 14.93 2.83 2.03
N TYR A 218 14.75 3.99 1.40
CA TYR A 218 14.35 5.22 2.05
C TYR A 218 12.94 5.60 1.61
N ASP A 219 12.05 5.77 2.58
CA ASP A 219 10.71 6.29 2.34
C ASP A 219 10.58 7.69 2.93
N GLY A 220 10.45 8.68 2.04
CA GLY A 220 10.28 10.09 2.34
C GLY A 220 8.84 10.59 2.22
N GLN A 221 7.85 9.71 2.06
CA GLN A 221 6.44 10.08 1.88
C GLN A 221 5.52 9.49 2.97
N PRO A 222 4.46 10.21 3.39
CA PRO A 222 3.48 9.73 4.38
C PRO A 222 2.53 8.60 3.93
N ASP A 223 2.82 7.90 2.84
CA ASP A 223 1.84 7.00 2.25
C ASP A 223 1.55 5.77 3.10
N ASN A 224 0.27 5.40 3.16
CA ASN A 224 -0.24 4.22 3.87
C ASN A 224 0.03 4.18 5.38
N PHE A 225 0.23 5.33 6.01
CA PHE A 225 0.44 5.40 7.46
C PHE A 225 -0.90 5.30 8.21
N THR A 226 -1.02 4.34 9.12
CA THR A 226 -2.22 4.12 9.95
C THR A 226 -2.12 4.76 11.34
N GLY A 227 -1.13 5.61 11.57
CA GLY A 227 -0.90 6.28 12.85
C GLY A 227 -1.09 7.79 12.76
N ASP A 228 -1.22 8.43 13.92
CA ASP A 228 -1.50 9.87 14.04
C ASP A 228 -0.34 10.77 13.60
N THR A 229 0.87 10.22 13.54
CA THR A 229 2.09 10.97 13.20
C THR A 229 2.98 10.19 12.26
N TRP A 230 3.64 10.88 11.34
CA TRP A 230 4.50 10.31 10.31
C TRP A 230 5.91 10.91 10.37
N ARG A 231 6.90 10.09 10.03
CA ARG A 231 8.28 10.50 9.76
C ARG A 231 8.88 9.64 8.65
N PRO A 232 9.89 10.14 7.91
CA PRO A 232 10.61 9.33 6.94
C PRO A 232 11.27 8.11 7.59
N THR A 233 11.48 7.05 6.82
CA THR A 233 12.13 5.83 7.30
C THR A 233 13.29 5.43 6.39
N LEU A 234 14.39 4.96 6.98
CA LEU A 234 15.53 4.38 6.28
C LEU A 234 15.73 2.93 6.73
N ARG A 235 15.77 2.01 5.79
CA ARG A 235 16.08 0.61 6.03
C ARG A 235 17.33 0.24 5.23
N VAL A 236 18.29 -0.40 5.89
CA VAL A 236 19.54 -0.85 5.27
C VAL A 236 19.81 -2.29 5.65
N GLN A 237 19.94 -3.16 4.65
CA GLN A 237 20.50 -4.49 4.82
C GLN A 237 21.99 -4.45 4.52
N ALA A 238 22.80 -4.86 5.48
CA ALA A 238 24.24 -5.02 5.29
C ALA A 238 24.60 -6.50 5.10
N ASP A 239 25.70 -6.76 4.41
CA ASP A 239 26.21 -8.11 4.13
C ASP A 239 26.68 -8.87 5.38
N SER A 240 26.98 -8.15 6.47
CA SER A 240 27.55 -8.69 7.68
C SER A 240 27.26 -7.82 8.91
N PRO A 241 27.30 -8.42 10.13
CA PRO A 241 27.12 -7.65 11.37
C PRO A 241 28.18 -6.55 11.59
N GLN A 242 29.38 -6.69 11.00
CA GLN A 242 30.42 -5.67 11.12
C GLN A 242 30.14 -4.48 10.19
N SER A 243 29.70 -4.75 8.97
CA SER A 243 29.20 -3.73 8.03
C SER A 243 28.01 -2.98 8.63
N ALA A 244 27.04 -3.70 9.21
CA ALA A 244 25.90 -3.10 9.88
C ALA A 244 26.28 -2.15 11.03
N ARG A 245 27.31 -2.48 11.82
CA ARG A 245 27.84 -1.57 12.87
C ARG A 245 28.48 -0.32 12.29
N THR A 246 29.21 -0.46 11.18
CA THR A 246 29.88 0.66 10.50
C THR A 246 28.83 1.61 9.92
N ILE A 247 27.83 1.07 9.23
CA ILE A 247 26.69 1.84 8.71
C ILE A 247 25.94 2.52 9.86
N THR A 248 25.66 1.79 10.96
CA THR A 248 25.01 2.39 12.13
C THR A 248 25.82 3.56 12.70
N GLN A 249 27.14 3.43 12.81
CA GLN A 249 28.01 4.51 13.28
C GLN A 249 27.94 5.73 12.36
N LEU A 250 27.97 5.50 11.04
CA LEU A 250 27.79 6.56 10.05
C LEU A 250 26.45 7.28 10.26
N LEU A 251 25.34 6.53 10.28
CA LEU A 251 23.98 7.08 10.40
C LEU A 251 23.77 7.87 11.71
N THR A 252 24.32 7.40 12.84
CA THR A 252 24.24 8.11 14.13
C THR A 252 25.19 9.30 14.24
N GLY A 253 26.25 9.34 13.42
CA GLY A 253 27.24 10.41 13.39
C GLY A 253 26.96 11.50 12.35
N LEU A 254 25.88 11.37 11.58
CA LEU A 254 25.47 12.40 10.63
C LEU A 254 25.13 13.69 11.39
N GLU A 255 25.88 14.75 11.11
CA GLU A 255 25.42 16.10 11.44
C GLU A 255 24.10 16.32 10.68
N PRO A 256 23.04 16.84 11.33
CA PRO A 256 21.76 16.98 10.69
C PRO A 256 21.88 17.95 9.50
N ALA A 257 21.88 17.40 8.30
CA ALA A 257 21.60 18.14 7.07
C ALA A 257 20.09 18.38 6.89
N GLN A 258 19.32 18.32 7.98
CA GLN A 258 17.86 18.51 7.97
C GLN A 258 17.55 19.99 8.02
N ALA A 259 16.62 20.44 7.17
CA ALA A 259 16.13 21.79 7.29
C ALA A 259 15.38 21.94 8.63
N ALA A 260 15.37 23.15 9.17
CA ALA A 260 14.64 23.42 10.40
C ALA A 260 13.15 23.11 10.20
N GLY A 261 12.60 22.20 11.02
CA GLY A 261 11.18 21.79 10.95
C GLY A 261 10.92 20.51 10.16
N GLU A 262 11.93 19.84 9.61
CA GLU A 262 11.77 18.54 8.95
C GLU A 262 11.88 17.37 9.95
N PRO A 263 10.91 16.42 10.01
CA PRO A 263 11.00 15.21 10.82
C PRO A 263 12.31 14.46 10.57
N ARG A 264 12.94 14.01 11.67
CA ARG A 264 14.08 13.12 11.60
C ARG A 264 13.65 11.73 11.19
N ALA A 265 14.30 11.24 10.13
CA ALA A 265 14.08 9.89 9.67
C ALA A 265 14.48 8.89 10.76
N SER A 266 13.61 7.93 11.02
CA SER A 266 14.00 6.73 11.76
C SER A 266 14.83 5.83 10.85
N PHE A 267 15.70 5.02 11.43
CA PHE A 267 16.45 4.03 10.67
C PHE A 267 16.40 2.64 11.31
N SER A 268 16.51 1.61 10.46
CA SER A 268 16.79 0.23 10.83
C SER A 268 17.94 -0.31 9.98
N VAL A 269 18.99 -0.82 10.63
CA VAL A 269 20.12 -1.49 9.97
C VAL A 269 20.12 -2.93 10.43
N PHE A 270 20.09 -3.86 9.48
CA PHE A 270 20.10 -5.29 9.78
C PHE A 270 21.12 -6.05 8.93
N ALA A 271 21.58 -7.20 9.43
CA ALA A 271 22.48 -8.09 8.69
C ALA A 271 22.18 -9.56 8.98
N PRO A 272 22.31 -10.44 7.98
CA PRO A 272 22.24 -11.88 8.22
C PRO A 272 23.41 -12.30 9.10
N ASN A 273 23.15 -13.24 10.00
CA ASN A 273 24.19 -13.78 10.87
C ASN A 273 24.64 -15.12 10.31
N ALA A 274 25.82 -15.13 9.69
CA ALA A 274 26.35 -16.28 8.94
C ALA A 274 26.48 -17.57 9.80
N ASP A 275 26.57 -17.43 11.13
CA ASP A 275 26.73 -18.54 12.07
C ASP A 275 25.41 -19.03 12.69
N ALA A 276 24.28 -18.39 12.39
CA ALA A 276 22.99 -18.74 13.00
C ALA A 276 22.15 -19.60 12.04
N THR A 277 22.14 -20.91 12.27
CA THR A 277 21.25 -21.86 11.57
C THR A 277 19.76 -21.63 11.85
N ASN A 278 19.41 -20.73 12.78
CA ASN A 278 18.09 -20.13 12.98
C ASN A 278 18.23 -18.95 14.00
N GLU A 279 17.44 -17.90 13.84
CA GLU A 279 16.97 -16.94 14.89
C GLU A 279 17.73 -15.66 15.27
N HIS A 280 18.94 -15.33 14.82
CA HIS A 280 19.57 -14.06 15.24
C HIS A 280 19.98 -13.16 14.08
N ILE A 281 19.04 -12.36 13.59
CA ILE A 281 19.35 -11.20 12.73
C ILE A 281 20.03 -10.15 13.62
N PHE A 282 21.20 -9.64 13.21
CA PHE A 282 21.74 -8.45 13.85
C PHE A 282 20.87 -7.27 13.43
N GLU A 283 20.23 -6.58 14.38
CA GLU A 283 19.39 -5.42 14.09
C GLU A 283 19.76 -4.23 15.00
N ARG A 284 19.76 -3.03 14.44
CA ARG A 284 19.92 -1.76 15.14
C ARG A 284 18.91 -0.75 14.62
N THR A 285 18.20 -0.10 15.53
CA THR A 285 17.25 0.95 15.22
C THR A 285 17.61 2.26 15.91
N GLY A 286 17.22 3.38 15.33
CA GLY A 286 17.49 4.70 15.87
C GLY A 286 16.94 5.82 15.00
N PHE A 287 17.47 7.02 15.18
CA PHE A 287 17.13 8.22 14.41
C PHE A 287 18.40 8.81 13.82
N LEU A 288 18.35 9.25 12.56
CA LEU A 288 19.53 9.77 11.86
C LEU A 288 20.19 10.91 12.66
N GLY A 289 21.50 10.87 12.84
CA GLY A 289 22.25 11.89 13.58
C GLY A 289 22.06 11.92 15.09
N LEU A 290 21.37 10.92 15.68
CA LEU A 290 21.25 10.77 17.14
C LEU A 290 21.96 9.51 17.61
N ALA A 291 22.48 9.54 18.83
CA ALA A 291 23.07 8.37 19.46
C ALA A 291 22.02 7.25 19.63
N LEU A 292 22.44 6.00 19.52
CA LEU A 292 21.55 4.85 19.76
C LEU A 292 20.92 4.93 21.17
N GLY A 293 19.62 4.65 21.24
CA GLY A 293 18.84 4.73 22.48
C GLY A 293 18.44 6.15 22.88
N SER A 294 18.66 7.16 22.04
CA SER A 294 18.06 8.47 22.22
C SER A 294 16.53 8.35 22.24
N PRO A 295 15.82 9.18 23.04
CA PRO A 295 14.36 9.22 22.99
C PRO A 295 13.89 9.62 21.58
N GLU A 296 12.67 9.21 21.24
CA GLU A 296 12.05 9.64 20.00
C GLU A 296 11.97 11.18 19.94
N PRO A 297 12.42 11.79 18.83
CA PRO A 297 12.30 13.23 18.65
C PRO A 297 10.85 13.65 18.49
N ASP A 298 10.49 14.75 19.16
CA ASP A 298 9.19 15.43 19.04
C ASP A 298 9.18 16.32 17.78
N ASP A 299 9.35 15.68 16.62
CA ASP A 299 9.41 16.34 15.30
C ASP A 299 8.60 15.59 14.22
N ALA A 300 7.82 14.58 14.62
CA ALA A 300 6.93 13.88 13.69
C ALA A 300 5.87 14.83 13.14
N LEU A 301 5.55 14.69 11.86
CA LEU A 301 4.46 15.44 11.25
C LEU A 301 3.15 14.76 11.59
N GLU A 302 2.08 15.53 11.74
CA GLU A 302 0.74 14.96 11.78
C GLU A 302 0.48 14.26 10.44
N ALA A 303 0.03 13.01 10.47
CA ALA A 303 -0.27 12.30 9.25
C ALA A 303 -1.38 13.05 8.49
N PRO A 304 -1.35 13.14 7.14
CA PRO A 304 -2.44 13.74 6.38
C PRO A 304 -3.73 12.99 6.74
N GLN A 305 -4.62 13.65 7.48
CA GLN A 305 -5.94 13.09 7.70
C GLN A 305 -6.64 13.12 6.34
N PRO A 306 -7.36 12.04 5.95
CA PRO A 306 -8.17 12.09 4.75
C PRO A 306 -9.08 13.32 4.86
N GLU A 307 -8.97 14.24 3.91
CA GLU A 307 -9.81 15.43 3.90
C GLU A 307 -11.26 14.97 4.04
N PRO A 308 -12.03 15.50 5.01
CA PRO A 308 -13.44 15.14 5.10
C PRO A 308 -14.07 15.52 3.77
N GLU A 309 -14.61 14.52 3.05
CA GLU A 309 -15.25 14.71 1.75
C GLU A 309 -16.13 15.95 1.84
N ALA A 310 -15.79 16.96 1.02
CA ALA A 310 -16.52 18.21 0.99
C ALA A 310 -17.92 17.93 0.46
N THR A 311 -18.84 17.61 1.37
CA THR A 311 -20.25 17.50 1.07
C THR A 311 -20.71 18.91 0.74
N GLU A 312 -20.94 19.18 -0.56
CA GLU A 312 -21.65 20.37 -1.02
C GLU A 312 -23.03 20.40 -0.34
N THR A 313 -23.08 21.03 0.83
CA THR A 313 -24.31 21.19 1.60
C THR A 313 -25.02 22.42 1.06
N ALA A 314 -26.06 22.17 0.27
CA ALA A 314 -27.12 23.16 0.08
C ALA A 314 -27.64 23.61 1.46
N PRO A 315 -27.92 24.90 1.67
CA PRO A 315 -28.31 25.40 2.99
C PRO A 315 -29.75 24.96 3.31
N GLY A 316 -29.90 23.93 4.13
CA GLY A 316 -31.19 23.51 4.67
C GLY A 316 -31.11 22.21 5.45
N ASP A 317 -31.20 22.32 6.78
CA ASP A 317 -31.49 21.26 7.75
C ASP A 317 -30.42 20.18 7.97
N ALA A 318 -29.43 20.52 8.80
CA ALA A 318 -28.49 19.57 9.39
C ALA A 318 -29.21 18.60 10.34
N ILE A 319 -29.34 17.34 9.91
CA ILE A 319 -29.30 16.17 10.78
C ILE A 319 -27.85 15.64 10.67
N PRO A 320 -27.14 15.36 11.78
CA PRO A 320 -25.79 14.82 11.67
C PRO A 320 -25.85 13.43 11.04
N GLU A 321 -25.26 13.27 9.86
CA GLU A 321 -25.03 11.97 9.24
C GLU A 321 -23.92 11.24 10.02
N ALA A 322 -24.25 10.05 10.52
CA ALA A 322 -23.33 9.21 11.29
C ALA A 322 -22.31 8.54 10.35
N SER A 323 -21.02 8.64 10.70
CA SER A 323 -19.96 7.88 10.07
C SER A 323 -20.26 6.37 10.09
N PRO A 324 -19.96 5.61 9.02
CA PRO A 324 -20.16 4.17 9.00
C PRO A 324 -19.32 3.52 10.10
N GLY A 325 -19.98 2.81 11.02
CA GLY A 325 -19.33 2.11 12.14
C GLY A 325 -19.43 2.79 13.51
N VAL A 326 -20.13 3.92 13.63
CA VAL A 326 -20.46 4.55 14.91
C VAL A 326 -21.96 4.44 15.19
N VAL A 327 -22.32 3.82 16.32
CA VAL A 327 -23.70 3.69 16.77
C VAL A 327 -23.93 4.54 18.01
N ALA A 328 -24.72 5.60 17.87
CA ALA A 328 -25.18 6.40 19.00
C ALA A 328 -26.39 5.73 19.66
N LEU A 329 -26.29 5.39 20.94
CA LEU A 329 -27.34 4.73 21.72
C LEU A 329 -27.57 5.48 23.04
N ALA A 330 -28.78 5.37 23.58
CA ALA A 330 -29.04 5.80 24.95
C ALA A 330 -28.13 5.02 25.94
N PRO A 331 -27.76 5.58 27.10
CA PRO A 331 -26.72 5.01 27.96
C PRO A 331 -26.95 3.56 28.40
N GLU A 332 -28.18 3.16 28.73
CA GLU A 332 -28.48 1.77 29.09
C GLU A 332 -28.51 0.83 27.87
N ALA A 333 -28.74 1.34 26.66
CA ALA A 333 -28.65 0.58 25.43
C ALA A 333 -27.18 0.43 24.99
N ALA A 334 -26.36 1.48 25.15
CA ALA A 334 -24.92 1.46 24.90
C ALA A 334 -24.22 0.41 25.80
N SER A 335 -24.50 0.45 27.10
CA SER A 335 -23.92 -0.50 28.07
C SER A 335 -24.29 -1.95 27.75
N ARG A 336 -25.54 -2.21 27.37
CA ARG A 336 -26.00 -3.56 26.97
C ARG A 336 -25.35 -4.02 25.66
N ARG A 337 -25.16 -3.10 24.71
CA ARG A 337 -24.48 -3.39 23.45
C ARG A 337 -23.03 -3.80 23.70
N LEU A 338 -22.27 -3.01 24.46
CA LEU A 338 -20.88 -3.31 24.79
C LEU A 338 -20.72 -4.65 25.52
N GLN A 339 -21.63 -5.01 26.42
CA GLN A 339 -21.63 -6.33 27.05
C GLN A 339 -21.91 -7.47 26.07
N SER A 340 -22.86 -7.26 25.14
CA SER A 340 -23.14 -8.21 24.07
C SER A 340 -21.93 -8.40 23.15
N ASP A 341 -21.24 -7.30 22.82
CA ASP A 341 -20.07 -7.30 21.95
C ASP A 341 -18.88 -8.00 22.61
N LEU A 342 -18.72 -7.86 23.94
CA LEU A 342 -17.69 -8.55 24.72
C LEU A 342 -17.88 -10.07 24.66
N LEU A 343 -19.12 -10.53 24.87
CA LEU A 343 -19.45 -11.95 24.74
C LEU A 343 -19.21 -12.45 23.31
N ARG A 344 -19.63 -11.67 22.31
CA ARG A 344 -19.51 -12.05 20.90
C ARG A 344 -18.06 -12.17 20.45
N VAL A 345 -17.21 -11.20 20.79
CA VAL A 345 -15.78 -11.23 20.48
C VAL A 345 -15.12 -12.43 21.17
N THR A 346 -15.45 -12.69 22.44
CA THR A 346 -14.93 -13.85 23.17
C THR A 346 -15.31 -15.16 22.48
N GLU A 347 -16.60 -15.36 22.16
CA GLU A 347 -17.09 -16.55 21.46
C GLU A 347 -16.45 -16.75 20.10
N LEU A 348 -16.21 -15.66 19.35
CA LEU A 348 -15.56 -15.72 18.05
C LEU A 348 -14.11 -16.22 18.16
N LEU A 349 -13.35 -15.69 19.11
CA LEU A 349 -11.95 -16.08 19.34
C LEU A 349 -11.85 -17.53 19.85
N ASP A 350 -12.75 -17.95 20.74
CA ASP A 350 -12.84 -19.33 21.22
C ASP A 350 -13.19 -20.30 20.08
N ALA A 351 -14.17 -19.95 19.23
CA ALA A 351 -14.56 -20.75 18.07
C ALA A 351 -13.44 -20.83 17.02
N ALA A 352 -12.60 -19.81 16.90
CA ALA A 352 -11.43 -19.85 16.02
C ALA A 352 -10.39 -20.85 16.55
N GLY A 353 -10.14 -20.89 17.86
CA GLY A 353 -9.31 -21.90 18.50
C GLY A 353 -9.85 -23.32 18.29
N ASP A 354 -11.16 -23.53 18.46
CA ASP A 354 -11.80 -24.81 18.19
C ASP A 354 -11.68 -25.24 16.72
N THR A 355 -11.81 -24.28 15.79
CA THR A 355 -11.66 -24.51 14.35
C THR A 355 -10.22 -24.86 13.97
N ALA A 356 -9.24 -24.21 14.59
CA ALA A 356 -7.82 -24.47 14.38
C ALA A 356 -7.35 -25.80 15.03
N GLY A 357 -8.14 -26.36 15.95
CA GLY A 357 -7.83 -27.60 16.66
C GLY A 357 -7.00 -27.42 17.94
N ILE A 358 -6.66 -26.18 18.29
CA ILE A 358 -5.97 -25.81 19.55
C ILE A 358 -6.46 -24.45 20.03
N ARG A 359 -6.73 -24.33 21.33
CA ARG A 359 -7.17 -23.07 21.95
C ARG A 359 -5.97 -22.27 22.46
N GLY A 360 -5.99 -20.96 22.24
CA GLY A 360 -5.12 -19.99 22.91
C GLY A 360 -5.82 -19.32 24.09
N THR A 361 -5.12 -18.38 24.74
CA THR A 361 -5.74 -17.53 25.79
C THR A 361 -6.20 -16.22 25.15
N ALA A 362 -7.50 -16.03 25.00
CA ALA A 362 -8.05 -14.79 24.47
C ALA A 362 -7.92 -13.64 25.48
N ALA A 363 -7.43 -12.49 25.01
CA ALA A 363 -7.47 -11.23 25.73
C ALA A 363 -8.53 -10.35 25.09
N VAL A 364 -9.60 -10.02 25.83
CA VAL A 364 -10.72 -9.20 25.35
C VAL A 364 -10.94 -8.04 26.33
N ALA A 365 -11.05 -6.82 25.80
CA ALA A 365 -11.21 -5.61 26.60
C ALA A 365 -12.09 -4.56 25.90
N LEU A 366 -12.61 -3.62 26.69
CA LEU A 366 -13.19 -2.38 26.19
C LEU A 366 -12.06 -1.39 25.91
N THR A 367 -12.12 -0.74 24.76
CA THR A 367 -11.14 0.25 24.28
C THR A 367 -11.86 1.49 23.80
N ALA A 368 -11.24 2.67 23.94
CA ALA A 368 -11.80 3.90 23.40
C ALA A 368 -11.79 3.86 21.87
N CYS A 369 -12.80 4.43 21.22
CA CYS A 369 -12.83 4.51 19.76
C CYS A 369 -11.76 5.47 19.23
N ASP A 370 -11.28 5.23 18.01
CA ASP A 370 -10.22 6.01 17.34
C ASP A 370 -10.57 7.51 17.23
N ALA A 371 -11.86 7.85 17.09
CA ALA A 371 -12.37 9.24 17.09
C ALA A 371 -12.48 9.88 18.49
N GLY A 372 -11.96 9.23 19.53
CA GLY A 372 -11.91 9.72 20.92
C GLY A 372 -13.24 9.74 21.68
N THR A 373 -14.36 9.47 21.01
CA THR A 373 -15.71 9.48 21.61
C THR A 373 -16.35 8.10 21.49
N GLY A 374 -16.74 7.50 22.62
CA GLY A 374 -17.34 6.17 22.68
C GLY A 374 -16.35 5.05 23.03
N GLU A 375 -16.88 3.84 23.15
CA GLU A 375 -16.12 2.62 23.43
C GLU A 375 -16.44 1.55 22.39
N HIS A 376 -15.50 0.64 22.16
CA HIS A 376 -15.70 -0.59 21.40
C HIS A 376 -15.00 -1.75 22.11
N VAL A 377 -15.33 -2.97 21.71
CA VAL A 377 -14.68 -4.19 22.20
C VAL A 377 -13.57 -4.56 21.22
N SER A 378 -12.38 -4.79 21.74
CA SER A 378 -11.26 -5.36 21.00
C SER A 378 -10.79 -6.64 21.69
N GLY A 379 -10.47 -7.66 20.89
CA GLY A 379 -9.97 -8.92 21.38
C GLY A 379 -8.89 -9.49 20.48
N SER A 380 -7.96 -10.23 21.09
CA SER A 380 -6.95 -10.99 20.35
C SER A 380 -6.61 -12.31 21.02
N VAL A 381 -6.14 -13.26 20.23
CA VAL A 381 -5.64 -14.55 20.69
C VAL A 381 -4.47 -14.99 19.81
N LEU A 382 -3.46 -15.59 20.45
CA LEU A 382 -2.39 -16.32 19.76
C LEU A 382 -2.65 -17.83 19.93
N LEU A 383 -2.86 -18.53 18.83
CA LEU A 383 -3.05 -19.98 18.80
C LEU A 383 -1.70 -20.67 18.55
N PRO A 384 -1.17 -21.48 19.48
CA PRO A 384 0.14 -22.12 19.34
C PRO A 384 0.07 -23.36 18.45
N ILE A 385 -0.37 -23.19 17.20
CA ILE A 385 -0.62 -24.26 16.21
C ILE A 385 0.59 -25.19 15.97
N PHE A 386 1.82 -24.71 16.16
CA PHE A 386 3.01 -25.53 15.97
C PHE A 386 3.22 -26.59 17.07
N GLU A 387 2.44 -26.56 18.15
CA GLU A 387 2.39 -27.65 19.13
C GLU A 387 1.71 -28.91 18.57
N ILE A 388 0.88 -28.78 17.52
CA ILE A 388 0.05 -29.86 16.99
C ILE A 388 0.23 -30.13 15.49
N THR A 389 0.87 -29.22 14.73
CA THR A 389 1.13 -29.36 13.30
C THR A 389 2.43 -28.67 12.89
N ASP A 390 3.15 -29.24 11.92
CA ASP A 390 4.39 -28.64 11.39
C ASP A 390 4.13 -27.44 10.46
N SER A 391 2.87 -27.16 10.12
CA SER A 391 2.48 -26.06 9.24
C SER A 391 1.22 -25.36 9.71
N ALA A 392 1.25 -24.03 9.60
CA ALA A 392 0.14 -23.13 9.92
C ALA A 392 -0.97 -23.10 8.87
N GLN A 393 -0.71 -23.55 7.65
CA GLN A 393 -1.59 -23.30 6.52
C GLN A 393 -2.96 -23.95 6.69
N ALA A 394 -3.02 -25.22 7.12
CA ALA A 394 -4.28 -25.94 7.25
C ALA A 394 -5.20 -25.35 8.35
N PRO A 395 -4.69 -25.03 9.57
CA PRO A 395 -5.46 -24.28 10.57
C PRO A 395 -5.88 -22.89 10.09
N PHE A 396 -4.98 -22.16 9.40
CA PHE A 396 -5.28 -20.84 8.84
C PHE A 396 -6.47 -20.89 7.90
N ASP A 397 -6.42 -21.78 6.90
CA ASP A 397 -7.48 -21.93 5.91
C ASP A 397 -8.80 -22.38 6.58
N ALA A 398 -8.73 -23.16 7.66
CA ALA A 398 -9.91 -23.60 8.40
C ALA A 398 -10.61 -22.42 9.09
N VAL A 399 -9.86 -21.55 9.77
CA VAL A 399 -10.39 -20.34 10.41
C VAL A 399 -10.95 -19.39 9.35
N ALA A 400 -10.19 -19.11 8.28
CA ALA A 400 -10.63 -18.28 7.16
C ALA A 400 -11.94 -18.78 6.54
N ARG A 401 -12.06 -20.10 6.26
CA ARG A 401 -13.31 -20.69 5.76
C ARG A 401 -14.46 -20.59 6.77
N SER A 402 -14.17 -20.65 8.06
CA SER A 402 -15.18 -20.50 9.11
C SER A 402 -15.78 -19.09 9.12
N TRP A 403 -14.94 -18.06 9.02
CA TRP A 403 -15.38 -16.67 8.96
C TRP A 403 -16.14 -16.33 7.68
N ASN A 404 -15.67 -16.83 6.52
CA ASN A 404 -16.38 -16.69 5.24
C ASN A 404 -17.82 -17.25 5.31
N ARG A 405 -18.01 -18.40 5.98
CA ARG A 405 -19.35 -18.97 6.21
C ARG A 405 -20.20 -18.18 7.20
N GLN A 406 -19.56 -17.45 8.11
CA GLN A 406 -20.22 -16.56 9.07
C GLN A 406 -20.57 -15.19 8.47
N GLY A 407 -20.19 -14.92 7.21
CA GLY A 407 -20.55 -13.68 6.53
C GLY A 407 -19.45 -12.61 6.55
N PHE A 408 -18.21 -12.96 6.87
CA PHE A 408 -17.06 -12.06 6.76
C PHE A 408 -16.28 -12.36 5.49
N ASP A 409 -16.04 -11.36 4.66
CA ASP A 409 -15.21 -11.49 3.46
C ASP A 409 -13.82 -10.92 3.70
N ALA A 410 -12.81 -11.56 3.11
CA ALA A 410 -11.46 -11.01 3.09
C ALA A 410 -11.45 -9.77 2.19
N THR A 411 -11.13 -8.61 2.76
CA THR A 411 -11.17 -7.32 2.06
C THR A 411 -9.79 -6.72 1.81
N ASP A 412 -8.79 -7.13 2.59
CA ASP A 412 -7.43 -6.64 2.42
C ASP A 412 -6.41 -7.66 2.94
N ARG A 413 -5.16 -7.52 2.49
CA ARG A 413 -4.02 -8.30 2.95
C ARG A 413 -2.77 -7.45 3.01
N GLY A 414 -2.24 -7.26 4.21
CA GLY A 414 -1.03 -6.48 4.47
C GLY A 414 -0.03 -7.21 5.35
N MET A 415 1.24 -7.28 4.94
CA MET A 415 2.35 -7.84 5.75
C MET A 415 2.08 -9.26 6.29
N GLY A 416 1.38 -10.10 5.50
CA GLY A 416 1.01 -11.46 5.89
C GLY A 416 -0.19 -11.57 6.85
N THR A 417 -0.89 -10.46 7.08
CA THR A 417 -2.14 -10.38 7.82
C THR A 417 -3.30 -10.28 6.84
N ASP A 418 -4.25 -11.19 6.93
CA ASP A 418 -5.49 -11.13 6.17
C ASP A 418 -6.55 -10.39 7.01
N ILE A 419 -7.22 -9.42 6.40
CA ILE A 419 -8.24 -8.59 7.03
C ILE A 419 -9.60 -9.02 6.50
N TYR A 420 -10.55 -9.24 7.40
CA TYR A 420 -11.91 -9.63 7.07
C TYR A 420 -12.92 -8.62 7.62
N THR A 421 -13.91 -8.27 6.82
CA THR A 421 -15.01 -7.37 7.20
C THR A 421 -16.37 -8.00 6.88
N PRO A 422 -17.46 -7.60 7.55
CA PRO A 422 -18.80 -8.09 7.23
C PRO A 422 -19.16 -7.85 5.77
N ARG A 423 -19.77 -8.85 5.12
CA ARG A 423 -20.19 -8.81 3.70
C ARG A 423 -21.28 -7.77 3.43
N ASP A 424 -22.14 -7.53 4.41
CA ASP A 424 -23.16 -6.50 4.36
C ASP A 424 -23.00 -5.57 5.58
N PRO A 425 -22.13 -4.55 5.49
CA PRO A 425 -21.92 -3.61 6.58
C PRO A 425 -23.15 -2.71 6.81
N SER A 426 -24.09 -2.67 5.86
CA SER A 426 -25.34 -1.90 5.94
C SER A 426 -26.48 -2.65 6.61
N ASN A 427 -26.35 -3.98 6.73
CA ASN A 427 -27.27 -4.79 7.51
C ASN A 427 -26.98 -4.61 9.00
N THR A 428 -27.43 -3.48 9.52
CA THR A 428 -27.46 -3.16 10.96
C THR A 428 -28.56 -3.93 11.69
N ASP A 429 -28.90 -5.16 11.27
CA ASP A 429 -29.57 -6.06 12.18
C ASP A 429 -28.68 -6.16 13.41
N ALA A 430 -29.26 -5.91 14.58
CA ALA A 430 -28.56 -5.78 15.86
C ALA A 430 -27.72 -7.02 16.26
N SER A 431 -27.69 -8.07 15.45
CA SER A 431 -26.92 -9.30 15.64
C SER A 431 -25.47 -9.28 15.15
N ASP A 432 -25.07 -8.39 14.23
CA ASP A 432 -23.67 -8.35 13.76
C ASP A 432 -22.98 -7.05 14.15
N SER A 433 -22.21 -7.10 15.24
CA SER A 433 -21.54 -5.95 15.85
C SER A 433 -20.05 -5.89 15.55
N LEU A 434 -19.51 -6.89 14.84
CA LEU A 434 -18.11 -7.00 14.52
C LEU A 434 -17.81 -6.15 13.29
N ARG A 435 -16.82 -5.25 13.39
CA ARG A 435 -16.42 -4.36 12.28
C ARG A 435 -15.24 -4.93 11.49
N ARG A 436 -14.33 -5.63 12.16
CA ARG A 436 -13.06 -6.06 11.57
C ARG A 436 -12.52 -7.28 12.29
N LEU A 437 -12.05 -8.27 11.53
CA LEU A 437 -11.29 -9.41 12.02
C LEU A 437 -9.93 -9.44 11.32
N THR A 438 -8.88 -9.89 12.00
CA THR A 438 -7.59 -10.13 11.35
C THR A 438 -7.06 -11.52 11.67
N LEU A 439 -6.39 -12.12 10.70
CA LEU A 439 -5.76 -13.43 10.81
C LEU A 439 -4.35 -13.36 10.22
N ARG A 440 -3.35 -13.68 11.02
CA ARG A 440 -1.94 -13.64 10.61
C ARG A 440 -1.22 -14.92 11.02
N GLY A 441 -0.47 -15.51 10.09
CA GLY A 441 0.54 -16.50 10.43
C GLY A 441 1.79 -15.85 11.02
N THR A 442 2.24 -16.30 12.19
CA THR A 442 3.46 -15.86 12.86
C THR A 442 4.39 -17.05 13.10
N ALA A 443 5.62 -16.79 13.55
CA ALA A 443 6.55 -17.85 13.96
C ALA A 443 6.06 -18.62 15.21
N GLU A 444 5.20 -17.99 16.02
CA GLU A 444 4.67 -18.56 17.26
C GLU A 444 3.32 -19.26 17.04
N GLY A 445 2.66 -19.04 15.89
CA GLY A 445 1.45 -19.73 15.51
C GLY A 445 0.50 -18.87 14.67
N LEU A 446 -0.80 -18.88 15.01
CA LEU A 446 -1.79 -18.00 14.37
C LEU A 446 -2.20 -16.88 15.32
N SER A 447 -1.94 -15.65 14.92
CA SER A 447 -2.44 -14.46 15.60
C SER A 447 -3.79 -14.07 15.00
N ILE A 448 -4.78 -13.91 15.87
CA ILE A 448 -6.15 -13.58 15.52
C ILE A 448 -6.58 -12.37 16.32
N SER A 449 -7.21 -11.39 15.67
CA SER A 449 -7.88 -10.29 16.38
C SER A 449 -9.29 -10.03 15.84
N ALA A 450 -10.11 -9.40 16.67
CA ALA A 450 -11.49 -9.05 16.36
C ALA A 450 -11.86 -7.74 17.05
N GLU A 451 -12.59 -6.89 16.34
CA GLU A 451 -13.05 -5.58 16.82
C GLU A 451 -14.54 -5.39 16.57
N SER A 452 -15.25 -4.81 17.53
CA SER A 452 -16.64 -4.38 17.37
C SER A 452 -16.75 -2.96 16.82
N VAL A 453 -17.94 -2.58 16.37
CA VAL A 453 -18.32 -1.19 16.04
C VAL A 453 -18.18 -0.28 17.27
N CYS A 454 -17.99 1.02 17.00
CA CYS A 454 -17.92 2.03 18.05
C CYS A 454 -19.32 2.33 18.59
N VAL A 455 -19.47 2.37 19.92
CA VAL A 455 -20.71 2.71 20.61
C VAL A 455 -20.53 4.03 21.35
N ILE A 456 -21.32 5.03 20.98
CA ILE A 456 -21.38 6.32 21.69
C ILE A 456 -22.62 6.32 22.58
N SER A 457 -22.41 6.58 23.87
CA SER A 457 -23.48 6.85 24.82
C SER A 457 -23.93 8.30 24.66
N GLY A 458 -25.10 8.51 24.05
CA GLY A 458 -25.73 9.83 23.85
C GLY A 458 -26.51 10.35 25.05
#